data_AF-A0A151F982-F1
#
_entry.id   AF-A0A151F982-F1
#
_cell.length_a   1.000
_cell.length_b   1.000
_cell.length_c   1.000
_cell.angle_alpha   90.00
_cell.angle_beta   90.00
_cell.angle_gamma   90.00
#
_symmetry.space_group_name_H-M   'P 1'
#
loop_
_entity.id
_entity.type
_entity.pdbx_description
1 polymer ?
#
loop_
_entity_poly.entity_id
_entity_poly.type
_entity_poly.pdbx_seq_one_letter_code
_entity_poly.pdbx_strand_id
1 'polypeptide(L)'
;MDKLIFTCMAPSHSPGLDIYVPLFAASIRMFGGILSDCPVWVLIPQSEDDISEETRKLVSLDVTVIPFKIDPDVLKSPFAGYVRAAATAESLTKGKTKFLA
;
A
#
# COMPACT_ATOMS: atom_id res chain seq x y z
N MET A 1 -1.87 -14.40 -13.14
CA MET A 1 -2.36 -15.18 -11.96
C MET A 1 -2.84 -14.14 -10.97
N ASP A 2 -4.09 -13.68 -11.13
CA ASP A 2 -4.50 -12.36 -10.64
C ASP A 2 -5.33 -12.45 -9.35
N LYS A 3 -5.08 -13.49 -8.55
CA LYS A 3 -5.94 -13.84 -7.41
C LYS A 3 -5.47 -13.24 -6.08
N LEU A 4 -4.24 -12.72 -6.04
CA LEU A 4 -3.61 -12.23 -4.82
C LEU A 4 -2.99 -10.86 -5.08
N ILE A 5 -3.20 -9.94 -4.15
CA ILE A 5 -2.61 -8.60 -4.14
C ILE A 5 -1.98 -8.43 -2.77
N PHE A 6 -0.70 -8.08 -2.74
CA PHE A 6 -0.03 -7.69 -1.51
C PHE A 6 -0.34 -6.22 -1.26
N THR A 7 -0.71 -5.88 -0.02
CA THR A 7 -1.08 -4.51 0.31
C THR A 7 -0.47 -4.10 1.64
N CYS A 8 0.00 -2.86 1.73
CA CYS A 8 0.43 -2.24 2.98
C CYS A 8 -0.03 -0.78 3.06
N MET A 9 0.01 -0.21 4.26
CA MET A 9 -0.21 1.23 4.48
C MET A 9 1.12 1.88 4.84
N ALA A 10 1.35 3.07 4.29
CA ALA A 10 2.48 3.92 4.65
C ALA A 10 2.00 5.33 5.01
N PRO A 11 2.61 6.00 6.00
CA PRO A 11 2.32 7.41 6.27
C PRO A 11 2.81 8.28 5.10
N SER A 12 2.09 9.36 4.83
CA SER A 12 2.39 10.30 3.73
C SER A 12 3.76 10.97 3.88
N HIS A 13 4.20 11.19 5.11
CA HIS A 13 5.50 11.78 5.43
C HIS A 13 6.12 11.02 6.61
N SER A 14 6.98 10.04 6.32
CA SER A 14 7.75 9.31 7.33
C SER A 14 8.82 8.43 6.67
N PRO A 15 9.85 7.99 7.41
CA PRO A 15 10.77 6.95 6.93
C PRO A 15 10.09 5.64 6.53
N GLY A 16 8.81 5.44 6.91
CA GLY A 16 8.03 4.30 6.49
C GLY A 16 7.76 4.24 4.98
N LEU A 17 7.65 5.39 4.30
CA LEU A 17 7.48 5.44 2.85
C LEU A 17 8.78 5.14 2.11
N ASP A 18 9.91 5.60 2.63
CA ASP A 18 11.19 5.63 1.89
C ASP A 18 12.02 4.36 2.08
N ILE A 19 11.82 3.67 3.21
CA ILE A 19 12.63 2.51 3.59
C ILE A 19 11.77 1.25 3.62
N TYR A 20 10.66 1.26 4.36
CA TYR A 20 9.91 0.04 4.60
C TYR A 20 9.08 -0.40 3.39
N VAL A 21 8.49 0.53 2.64
CA VAL A 21 7.75 0.16 1.43
C VAL A 21 8.66 -0.42 0.34
N PRO A 22 9.81 0.19 -0.03
CA PRO A 22 10.74 -0.42 -0.97
C PRO A 22 11.25 -1.78 -0.50
N LEU A 23 11.59 -1.90 0.79
CA LEU A 23 12.05 -3.16 1.36
C LEU A 23 10.96 -4.25 1.27
N PHE A 24 9.70 -3.90 1.56
CA PHE A 24 8.57 -4.82 1.44
C PHE A 24 8.37 -5.29 0.00
N ALA A 25 8.31 -4.36 -0.96
CA ALA A 25 8.16 -4.69 -2.37
C ALA A 25 9.33 -5.56 -2.87
N ALA A 26 10.58 -5.15 -2.59
CA ALA A 26 11.78 -5.91 -2.95
C ALA A 26 11.79 -7.31 -2.34
N SER A 27 11.31 -7.47 -1.10
CA SER A 27 11.22 -8.77 -0.44
C SER A 27 10.23 -9.70 -1.14
N ILE A 28 9.07 -9.18 -1.59
CA ILE A 28 8.11 -9.95 -2.38
C ILE A 28 8.73 -10.35 -3.73
N ARG A 29 9.39 -9.40 -4.43
CA ARG A 29 10.03 -9.69 -5.73
C ARG A 29 11.13 -10.74 -5.59
N MET A 30 11.96 -10.65 -4.56
CA MET A 30 13.11 -11.54 -4.36
C MET A 30 12.71 -12.92 -3.81
N PHE A 31 11.80 -12.96 -2.84
CA PHE A 31 11.51 -14.17 -2.05
C PHE A 31 10.10 -14.74 -2.26
N GLY A 32 9.23 -14.07 -3.02
CA GLY A 32 7.85 -14.50 -3.24
C GLY A 32 7.69 -15.74 -4.12
N GLY A 33 8.76 -16.22 -4.78
CA GLY A 33 8.69 -17.38 -5.67
C GLY A 33 7.65 -17.18 -6.77
N ILE A 34 6.65 -18.04 -6.84
CA ILE A 34 5.53 -17.93 -7.80
C ILE A 34 4.64 -16.68 -7.58
N LEU A 35 4.76 -16.02 -6.42
CA LEU A 35 4.02 -14.80 -6.06
C LEU A 35 4.83 -13.52 -6.30
N SER A 36 6.06 -13.64 -6.79
CA SER A 36 6.96 -12.50 -7.02
C SER A 36 6.37 -11.46 -7.97
N ASP A 37 5.57 -11.88 -8.95
CA ASP A 37 4.90 -11.00 -9.91
C ASP A 37 3.50 -10.53 -9.46
N CYS A 38 3.05 -10.86 -8.24
CA CYS A 38 1.75 -10.38 -7.76
C CYS A 38 1.76 -8.84 -7.59
N PRO A 39 0.63 -8.17 -7.87
CA PRO A 39 0.52 -6.73 -7.64
C PRO A 39 0.82 -6.35 -6.19
N VAL A 40 1.52 -5.23 -6.00
CA VAL A 40 1.80 -4.63 -4.69
C VAL A 40 1.13 -3.26 -4.64
N TRP A 41 0.24 -3.08 -3.68
CA TRP A 41 -0.49 -1.83 -3.44
C TRP A 41 -0.03 -1.16 -2.15
N VAL A 42 0.19 0.15 -2.21
CA VAL A 42 0.59 0.95 -1.06
C VAL A 42 -0.46 2.02 -0.85
N LEU A 43 -1.15 1.95 0.28
CA LEU A 43 -2.17 2.91 0.64
C LEU A 43 -1.58 4.04 1.47
N ILE A 44 -1.79 5.27 1.01
CA ILE A 44 -1.28 6.48 1.66
C ILE A 44 -2.46 7.39 1.98
N PRO A 45 -2.57 7.92 3.21
CA PRO A 45 -3.62 8.86 3.52
C PRO A 45 -3.40 10.14 2.71
N GLN A 46 -4.45 10.59 2.03
CA GLN A 46 -4.41 11.80 1.22
C GLN A 46 -4.15 13.02 2.12
N SER A 47 -2.97 13.62 2.03
CA SER A 47 -2.74 15.01 2.41
C SER A 47 -3.06 15.91 1.22
N GLU A 48 -3.47 17.16 1.48
CA GLU A 48 -3.68 18.15 0.42
C GLU A 48 -2.38 18.49 -0.33
N ASP A 49 -1.22 18.17 0.25
CA ASP A 49 0.10 18.33 -0.34
C ASP A 49 0.72 17.00 -0.80
N ASP A 50 0.75 16.89 -2.13
CA ASP A 50 1.75 16.30 -3.03
C ASP A 50 2.33 14.88 -2.85
N ILE A 51 2.25 14.16 -3.97
CA ILE A 51 3.05 13.00 -4.33
C ILE A 51 4.53 13.44 -4.31
N SER A 52 5.21 13.12 -3.23
CA SER A 52 6.60 13.49 -3.00
C SER A 52 7.55 12.71 -3.95
N GLU A 53 8.79 13.18 -4.15
CA GLU A 53 9.84 12.51 -4.94
C GLU A 53 10.05 11.04 -4.51
N GLU A 54 9.84 10.77 -3.23
CA GLU A 54 9.91 9.46 -2.60
C GLU A 54 8.84 8.51 -3.15
N THR A 55 7.65 9.02 -3.44
CA THR A 55 6.57 8.26 -4.09
C THR A 55 6.95 7.87 -5.52
N ARG A 56 7.81 8.65 -6.21
CA ARG A 56 8.32 8.30 -7.55
C ARG A 56 9.30 7.15 -7.54
N LYS A 57 10.09 6.97 -6.47
CA LYS A 57 10.99 5.80 -6.32
C LYS A 57 10.23 4.49 -6.19
N LEU A 58 8.98 4.53 -5.72
CA LEU A 58 8.12 3.34 -5.64
C LEU A 58 7.67 2.85 -7.03
N VAL A 59 7.59 3.75 -8.00
CA VAL A 59 7.22 3.42 -9.38
C VAL A 59 8.26 2.50 -10.03
N SER A 60 9.55 2.62 -9.67
CA SER A 60 10.59 1.74 -10.21
C SER A 60 10.52 0.30 -9.71
N LEU A 61 9.73 0.03 -8.66
CA LEU A 61 9.51 -1.31 -8.09
C LEU A 61 8.19 -1.96 -8.56
N ASP A 62 7.53 -1.35 -9.55
CA ASP A 62 6.22 -1.78 -10.05
C ASP A 62 5.17 -1.89 -8.93
N VAL A 63 5.13 -0.85 -8.09
CA VAL A 63 4.20 -0.71 -6.97
C VAL A 63 3.12 0.31 -7.34
N THR A 64 1.86 -0.02 -7.06
CA THR A 64 0.74 0.93 -7.23
C THR A 64 0.50 1.69 -5.94
N VAL A 65 0.63 3.01 -5.98
CA VAL A 65 0.30 3.88 -4.85
C VAL A 65 -1.16 4.31 -4.96
N ILE A 66 -1.92 4.10 -3.89
CA ILE A 66 -3.36 4.35 -3.83
C ILE A 66 -3.63 5.35 -2.71
N PRO A 67 -4.00 6.60 -3.01
CA PRO A 67 -4.42 7.54 -1.99
C PRO A 67 -5.77 7.12 -1.41
N PHE A 68 -5.96 7.32 -0.11
CA PHE A 68 -7.27 7.13 0.54
C PHE A 68 -7.64 8.29 1.44
N LYS A 69 -8.94 8.58 1.50
CA LYS A 69 -9.48 9.62 2.36
C LYS A 69 -9.70 9.12 3.78
N ILE A 70 -9.11 9.83 4.73
CA ILE A 70 -9.32 9.66 6.17
C ILE A 70 -9.39 11.04 6.83
N ASP A 71 -10.20 11.15 7.87
CA ASP A 71 -10.24 12.34 8.70
C ASP A 71 -8.89 12.51 9.44
N PRO A 72 -8.24 13.70 9.39
CA PRO A 72 -6.99 13.94 10.09
C PRO A 72 -7.04 13.64 11.59
N ASP A 73 -8.18 13.85 12.26
CA ASP A 73 -8.33 13.55 13.68
C ASP A 73 -8.43 12.05 13.94
N VAL A 74 -9.02 11.30 13.01
CA VAL A 74 -9.01 9.83 13.05
C VAL A 74 -7.58 9.30 12.83
N LEU A 75 -6.80 9.94 11.95
CA LEU A 75 -5.41 9.55 11.69
C LEU A 75 -4.50 9.69 12.92
N LYS A 76 -4.82 10.58 13.86
CA LYS A 76 -4.11 10.72 15.15
C LYS A 76 -4.32 9.51 16.08
N SER A 77 -5.39 8.73 15.87
CA SER A 77 -5.64 7.53 16.66
C SER A 77 -4.66 6.41 16.24
N PRO A 78 -3.99 5.75 17.19
CA PRO A 78 -3.14 4.60 16.88
C PRO A 78 -3.91 3.57 16.04
N PHE A 79 -3.28 3.08 14.98
CA PHE A 79 -3.79 2.03 14.08
C PHE A 79 -5.02 2.38 13.22
N ALA A 80 -5.75 3.48 13.48
CA ALA A 80 -6.96 3.81 12.72
C ALA A 80 -6.69 4.00 11.22
N GLY A 81 -5.52 4.54 10.86
CA GLY A 81 -5.05 4.62 9.48
C GLY A 81 -4.92 3.25 8.79
N TYR A 82 -4.41 2.25 9.51
CA TYR A 82 -4.26 0.89 8.99
C TYR A 82 -5.61 0.21 8.78
N VAL A 83 -6.55 0.38 9.72
CA VAL A 83 -7.91 -0.15 9.57
C VAL A 83 -8.60 0.45 8.35
N ARG A 84 -8.48 1.78 8.16
CA ARG A 84 -9.07 2.48 7.02
C ARG A 84 -8.42 2.08 5.69
N ALA A 85 -7.10 1.90 5.68
CA ALA A 85 -6.38 1.42 4.51
C ALA A 85 -6.80 -0.01 4.13
N ALA A 86 -6.87 -0.93 5.11
CA ALA A 86 -7.34 -2.30 4.87
C ALA A 86 -8.75 -2.33 4.28
N ALA A 87 -9.69 -1.60 4.88
CA ALA A 87 -11.07 -1.50 4.37
C ALA A 87 -11.14 -0.94 2.94
N THR A 88 -10.24 -0.01 2.61
CA THR A 88 -10.13 0.57 1.26
C THR A 88 -9.59 -0.46 0.27
N ALA A 89 -8.53 -1.18 0.62
CA ALA A 89 -7.97 -2.25 -0.20
C ALA A 89 -9.00 -3.36 -0.47
N GLU A 90 -9.72 -3.82 0.56
CA GLU A 90 -10.80 -4.80 0.43
C GLU A 90 -11.91 -4.31 -0.50
N SER A 91 -12.31 -3.05 -0.37
CA SER A 91 -13.33 -2.45 -1.22
C SER A 91 -12.90 -2.38 -2.69
N LEU A 92 -11.64 -2.03 -2.97
CA LEU A 92 -11.08 -1.95 -4.32
C LEU A 92 -10.86 -3.31 -4.99
N THR A 93 -10.66 -4.34 -4.17
CA THR A 93 -10.44 -5.73 -4.62
C THR A 93 -11.73 -6.54 -4.73
N LYS A 94 -12.85 -6.01 -4.24
CA LYS A 94 -14.17 -6.65 -4.32
C LYS A 94 -14.50 -7.03 -5.77
N GLY A 95 -14.73 -8.32 -6.01
CA GLY A 95 -15.02 -8.87 -7.33
C GLY A 95 -13.80 -9.08 -8.24
N LYS A 96 -12.60 -8.69 -7.79
CA LYS A 96 -11.31 -8.90 -8.51
C LYS A 96 -10.45 -9.97 -7.87
N THR A 97 -10.62 -10.24 -6.58
CA THR A 97 -9.89 -11.26 -5.84
C THR A 97 -10.83 -12.26 -5.18
N LYS A 98 -10.29 -13.43 -4.80
CA LYS A 98 -10.99 -14.39 -3.93
C LYS A 98 -10.31 -14.36 -2.56
N PHE A 99 -11.11 -14.39 -1.50
CA PHE A 99 -10.56 -14.65 -0.17
C PHE A 99 -9.76 -15.95 -0.21
N LEU A 100 -8.54 -15.91 0.32
CA LEU A 100 -7.81 -17.13 0.63
C LEU A 100 -8.61 -17.82 1.76
N ALA A 101 -9.11 -19.01 1.46
CA ALA A 101 -9.78 -19.87 2.43
C ALA A 101 -8.76 -20.54 3.35
#